data_AF-A0AAW5R020-F1
#
_entry.id   AF-A0AAW5R020-F1
#
_cell.length_a   1.000
_cell.length_b   1.000
_cell.length_c   1.000
_cell.angle_alpha   90.00
_cell.angle_beta   90.00
_cell.angle_gamma   90.00
#
_symmetry.space_group_name_H-M   'P 1'
#
loop_
_entity.id
_entity.type
_entity.pdbx_description
1 polymer ?
#
loop_
_entity_poly.entity_id
_entity_poly.type
_entity_poly.pdbx_seq_one_letter_code
_entity_poly.pdbx_strand_id
1 'polypeptide(L)'
;MRILRQTSLLVFTLVVLAHPATPSYAQDCNAMVAQIDELLKTVELTDAEKEQVYRLRDQGMEHSSQADTDCSEPLSEALQILQSK
;
A
#
# COMPACT_ATOMS: atom_id res chain seq x y z
N MET A 1 52.05 38.73 -15.74
CA MET A 1 51.85 38.02 -17.01
C MET A 1 52.09 36.54 -16.74
N ARG A 2 51.08 35.66 -16.98
CA ARG A 2 51.11 34.17 -16.93
C ARG A 2 51.21 33.60 -15.49
N ILE A 3 50.40 32.67 -14.97
CA ILE A 3 49.57 31.60 -15.53
C ILE A 3 48.36 31.35 -14.59
N LEU A 4 47.14 31.32 -15.14
CA LEU A 4 46.00 30.62 -14.57
C LEU A 4 46.32 29.12 -14.56
N ARG A 5 46.20 28.42 -13.42
CA ARG A 5 45.96 26.97 -13.39
C ARG A 5 45.59 26.50 -11.99
N GLN A 6 44.71 25.51 -11.96
CA GLN A 6 44.22 24.78 -10.79
C GLN A 6 43.10 25.46 -10.00
N THR A 7 42.04 25.76 -10.73
CA THR A 7 40.67 25.42 -10.32
C THR A 7 40.59 23.92 -9.97
N SER A 8 41.00 23.54 -8.77
CA SER A 8 40.68 22.21 -8.21
C SER A 8 39.26 22.25 -7.68
N LEU A 9 38.32 22.14 -8.62
CA LEU A 9 36.94 21.74 -8.37
C LEU A 9 36.96 20.36 -7.70
N LEU A 10 36.96 20.32 -6.37
CA LEU A 10 36.54 19.13 -5.62
C LEU A 10 35.01 19.05 -5.74
N VAL A 11 34.56 18.45 -6.85
CA VAL A 11 33.18 18.02 -7.02
C VAL A 11 32.97 16.85 -6.06
N PHE A 12 32.50 17.15 -4.86
CA PHE A 12 31.90 16.17 -3.96
C PHE A 12 30.59 15.71 -4.62
N THR A 13 30.68 14.71 -5.49
CA THR A 13 29.52 14.03 -6.06
C THR A 13 28.87 13.20 -4.95
N LEU A 14 28.06 13.85 -4.13
CA LEU A 14 27.12 13.21 -3.23
C LEU A 14 26.07 12.55 -4.11
N VAL A 15 26.31 11.27 -4.46
CA VAL A 15 25.30 10.40 -5.05
C VAL A 15 24.25 10.20 -3.97
N VAL A 16 23.27 11.11 -3.94
CA VAL A 16 22.03 10.93 -3.20
C VAL A 16 21.36 9.73 -3.84
N LEU A 17 21.49 8.58 -3.17
CA LEU A 17 20.68 7.39 -3.41
C LEU A 17 19.22 7.80 -3.17
N ALA A 18 18.60 8.33 -4.22
CA ALA A 18 17.16 8.45 -4.33
C ALA A 18 16.60 7.02 -4.31
N HIS A 19 16.38 6.50 -3.10
CA HIS A 19 15.47 5.40 -2.91
C HIS A 19 14.15 5.88 -3.47
N PRO A 20 13.55 5.17 -4.44
CA PRO A 20 12.19 5.49 -4.81
C PRO A 20 11.36 5.31 -3.55
N ALA A 21 10.80 6.41 -3.05
CA ALA A 21 9.62 6.35 -2.21
C ALA A 21 8.51 5.82 -3.10
N THR A 22 8.53 4.51 -3.37
CA THR A 22 7.38 3.84 -3.95
C THR A 22 6.24 4.07 -2.95
N PRO A 23 5.09 4.61 -3.37
CA PRO A 23 3.92 4.59 -2.53
C PRO A 23 3.73 3.13 -2.13
N SER A 24 3.84 2.87 -0.84
CA SER A 24 3.73 1.54 -0.29
C SER A 24 2.27 1.12 -0.51
N TYR A 25 2.01 0.34 -1.56
CA TYR A 25 0.71 -0.29 -1.78
C TYR A 25 0.23 -1.00 -0.50
N ALA A 26 1.17 -1.52 0.31
CA ALA A 26 0.89 -2.10 1.63
C ALA A 26 0.23 -1.12 2.63
N GLN A 27 0.52 0.18 2.54
CA GLN A 27 -0.08 1.20 3.41
C GLN A 27 -1.57 1.41 3.07
N ASP A 28 -1.92 1.36 1.78
CA ASP A 28 -3.31 1.42 1.33
C ASP A 28 -4.07 0.12 1.69
N CYS A 29 -3.43 -1.05 1.58
CA CYS A 29 -4.01 -2.32 2.05
C CYS A 29 -4.43 -2.27 3.51
N ASN A 30 -3.54 -1.79 4.38
CA ASN A 30 -3.78 -1.71 5.81
C ASN A 30 -4.95 -0.78 6.14
N ALA A 31 -5.07 0.34 5.43
CA ALA A 31 -6.19 1.27 5.59
C ALA A 31 -7.52 0.63 5.17
N MET A 32 -7.55 -0.08 4.04
CA MET A 32 -8.73 -0.79 3.57
C MET A 32 -9.16 -1.90 4.53
N VAL A 33 -8.23 -2.70 5.06
CA VAL A 33 -8.53 -3.74 6.06
C VAL A 33 -9.10 -3.14 7.33
N ALA A 34 -8.51 -2.04 7.83
CA ALA A 34 -9.05 -1.35 9.00
C ALA A 34 -10.48 -0.83 8.77
N GLN A 35 -10.77 -0.34 7.56
CA GLN A 35 -12.12 0.08 7.18
C GLN A 35 -13.11 -1.09 7.13
N ILE A 36 -12.71 -2.23 6.55
CA ILE A 36 -13.50 -3.47 6.54
C ILE A 36 -13.81 -3.92 7.97
N ASP A 37 -12.80 -3.96 8.84
CA ASP A 37 -12.95 -4.37 10.23
C ASP A 37 -13.88 -3.44 11.04
N GLU A 38 -13.90 -2.15 10.71
CA GLU A 38 -14.82 -1.21 11.34
C GLU A 38 -16.26 -1.38 10.85
N LEU A 39 -16.46 -1.53 9.53
CA LEU A 39 -17.78 -1.75 8.95
C LEU A 39 -18.40 -3.07 9.40
N LEU A 40 -17.60 -4.13 9.56
CA LEU A 40 -18.05 -5.43 10.09
C LEU A 40 -18.64 -5.36 11.51
N LYS A 41 -18.35 -4.31 12.28
CA LYS A 41 -18.93 -4.10 13.62
C LYS A 41 -20.31 -3.45 13.57
N THR A 42 -20.62 -2.74 12.48
CA THR A 42 -21.82 -1.90 12.37
C THR A 42 -22.82 -2.38 11.34
N VAL A 43 -22.37 -3.08 10.30
CA VAL A 43 -23.21 -3.56 9.20
C VAL A 43 -23.83 -4.91 9.56
N GLU A 44 -25.14 -5.03 9.42
CA GLU A 44 -25.82 -6.33 9.50
C GLU A 44 -25.66 -7.09 8.17
N LEU A 45 -24.93 -8.21 8.24
CA LEU A 45 -24.70 -9.11 7.12
C LEU A 45 -25.41 -10.44 7.37
N THR A 46 -25.80 -11.12 6.30
CA THR A 46 -26.11 -12.55 6.39
C THR A 46 -24.82 -13.34 6.66
N ASP A 47 -24.95 -14.56 7.20
CA ASP A 47 -23.78 -15.41 7.47
C ASP A 47 -22.93 -15.65 6.22
N ALA A 48 -23.58 -15.83 5.06
CA ALA A 48 -22.91 -16.04 3.77
C ALA A 48 -22.11 -14.81 3.31
N GLU A 49 -22.65 -13.61 3.50
CA GLU A 49 -21.97 -12.37 3.14
C GLU A 49 -20.82 -12.07 4.10
N LYS A 50 -21.01 -12.34 5.38
CA LYS A 50 -19.97 -12.20 6.39
C LYS A 50 -18.80 -13.15 6.11
N GLU A 51 -19.07 -14.39 5.75
CA GLU A 51 -18.06 -15.36 5.32
C GLU A 51 -17.31 -14.86 4.07
N GLN A 52 -18.04 -14.35 3.07
CA GLN A 52 -17.43 -13.80 1.86
C GLN A 52 -16.52 -12.60 2.15
N VAL A 53 -16.96 -11.66 2.99
CA VAL A 53 -16.17 -10.50 3.40
C VAL A 53 -14.90 -10.93 4.14
N TYR A 54 -14.98 -11.90 5.07
CA TYR A 54 -13.79 -12.41 5.75
C TYR A 54 -12.81 -13.08 4.80
N ARG A 55 -13.31 -13.91 3.86
CA ARG A 55 -12.45 -14.55 2.86
C ARG A 55 -11.70 -13.54 2.00
N LEU A 56 -12.40 -12.51 1.52
CA LEU A 56 -11.81 -11.45 0.70
C LEU A 56 -10.80 -10.60 1.49
N ARG A 57 -11.12 -10.27 2.74
CA ARG A 57 -10.19 -9.60 3.66
C ARG A 57 -8.91 -10.40 3.86
N ASP A 58 -9.03 -11.70 4.11
CA ASP A 58 -7.89 -12.58 4.35
C ASP A 58 -7.04 -12.74 3.08
N GLN A 59 -7.66 -12.85 1.90
CA GLN A 59 -6.96 -12.84 0.60
C GLN A 59 -6.19 -11.53 0.39
N GLY A 60 -6.79 -10.39 0.70
CA GLY A 60 -6.11 -9.10 0.62
C GLY A 60 -4.92 -8.98 1.56
N MET A 61 -5.03 -9.53 2.78
CA MET A 61 -3.92 -9.60 3.74
C MET A 61 -2.80 -10.56 3.30
N GLU A 62 -3.16 -11.67 2.68
CA GLU A 62 -2.18 -12.60 2.10
C GLU A 62 -1.43 -11.94 0.94
N HIS A 63 -2.13 -11.20 0.08
CA HIS A 63 -1.52 -10.44 -1.01
C HIS A 63 -0.63 -9.30 -0.51
N SER A 64 -1.05 -8.57 0.53
CA SER A 64 -0.24 -7.47 1.10
C SER A 64 1.08 -7.95 1.71
N SER A 65 1.16 -9.23 2.10
CA SER A 65 2.39 -9.87 2.60
C SER A 65 3.37 -10.27 1.50
N GLN A 66 2.93 -10.28 0.23
CA GLN A 66 3.73 -10.65 -0.94
C GLN A 66 4.22 -9.39 -1.66
N ALA A 67 5.51 -9.37 -2.05
CA ALA A 67 6.18 -8.15 -2.52
C ALA A 67 5.64 -7.57 -3.84
N ASP A 68 4.85 -8.32 -4.61
CA ASP A 68 4.38 -7.95 -5.95
C ASP A 68 2.89 -8.26 -6.17
N THR A 69 2.11 -8.49 -5.11
CA THR A 69 0.69 -8.85 -5.25
C THR A 69 -0.21 -7.70 -4.82
N ASP A 70 -1.20 -7.37 -5.65
CA ASP A 70 -2.17 -6.34 -5.34
C ASP A 70 -3.20 -6.85 -4.33
N CYS A 71 -3.21 -6.23 -3.15
CA CYS A 71 -4.20 -6.48 -2.11
C CYS A 71 -5.53 -5.76 -2.37
N SER A 72 -5.53 -4.73 -3.22
CA SER A 72 -6.62 -3.76 -3.30
C SER A 72 -7.86 -4.36 -3.95
N GLU A 73 -7.68 -5.27 -4.91
CA GLU A 73 -8.78 -5.94 -5.61
C GLU A 73 -9.71 -6.70 -4.64
N PRO A 74 -9.25 -7.72 -3.87
CA PRO A 74 -10.13 -8.43 -2.95
C PRO A 74 -10.65 -7.52 -1.81
N LEU A 75 -9.86 -6.56 -1.34
CA LEU A 75 -10.29 -5.62 -0.30
C LEU A 75 -11.38 -4.66 -0.81
N SER A 76 -11.28 -4.20 -2.06
CA SER A 76 -12.30 -3.35 -2.68
C SER A 76 -13.61 -4.11 -2.91
N GLU A 77 -13.56 -5.41 -3.23
CA GLU A 77 -14.74 -6.25 -3.34
C GLU A 77 -15.41 -6.46 -1.97
N ALA A 78 -14.63 -6.69 -0.92
CA ALA A 78 -15.14 -6.77 0.45
C ALA A 78 -15.86 -5.47 0.88
N LEU A 79 -15.26 -4.32 0.56
CA LEU A 79 -15.85 -3.01 0.83
C LEU A 79 -17.15 -2.78 0.05
N GLN A 80 -17.25 -3.23 -1.20
CA GLN A 80 -18.49 -3.13 -1.98
C GLN A 80 -19.64 -3.92 -1.33
N ILE A 81 -19.37 -5.13 -0.84
CA ILE A 81 -20.38 -5.93 -0.13
C ILE A 81 -20.86 -5.17 1.12
N LEU A 82 -19.93 -4.64 1.92
CA LEU A 82 -20.25 -3.90 3.14
C LEU A 82 -21.00 -2.59 2.87
N GLN A 83 -20.68 -1.88 1.79
CA GLN A 83 -21.31 -0.61 1.42
C GLN A 83 -22.66 -0.78 0.70
N SER A 84 -22.97 -1.99 0.24
CA SER A 84 -24.25 -2.32 -0.40
C SER A 84 -25.38 -2.60 0.61
N LYS A 85 -25.09 -2.49 1.90
CA LYS A 85 -26.01 -2.72 3.03
C LYS A 85 -26.51 -1.42 3.62
#